data_AF-A0A1U6IU50-F1
#
_entry.id   AF-A0A1U6IU50-F1
#
_cell.length_a   1.000
_cell.length_b   1.000
_cell.length_c   1.000
_cell.angle_alpha   90.00
_cell.angle_beta   90.00
_cell.angle_gamma   90.00
#
_symmetry.space_group_name_H-M   'P 1'
#
loop_
_entity.id
_entity.type
_entity.pdbx_description
1 polymer ?
#
loop_
_entity_poly.entity_id
_entity_poly.type
_entity_poly.pdbx_seq_one_letter_code
_entity_poly.pdbx_strand_id
1 'polypeptide(L)'
;MTDRSIDWRATVDEAIRRRKEEGLSQRSLAALAGVSLPTVNAFEQGQINLRFERVIAILEALDLFLRPADKDSLESFLHDSRRRWEDLIAPLPPDHPSRQPLGHSEQSYAILGLKDVPPPSQLRELLTEIPKSSGWTPFWVSTRTDLRPVIEDGALECWLGRPDTDRHFRDAAHSDFWRVTRDPFAYLQRGYQEDGPDNLEPGTIFDLTLPVWRTAEFFLHAVNFARALGAIDTTEIRFVARYTGLEGRTLITWTKPLLHERLDHRLRARSYKADLATVAQVSDLERNLEDVVHDFVEPLYERFDGYRPSIELVANQLSELRRQSGFGARGG
;
A
#
# COMPACT_ATOMS: atom_id res chain seq x y z
N MET A 1 14.74 11.18 26.01
CA MET A 1 15.77 11.36 24.97
C MET A 1 15.93 10.01 24.30
N THR A 2 15.31 9.80 23.15
CA THR A 2 15.53 8.58 22.37
C THR A 2 16.97 8.61 21.88
N ASP A 3 17.69 7.52 22.13
CA ASP A 3 19.04 7.32 21.64
C ASP A 3 18.98 7.38 20.11
N ARG A 4 19.51 8.46 19.52
CA ARG A 4 19.53 8.69 18.07
C ARG A 4 20.73 7.99 17.41
N SER A 5 21.35 7.04 18.09
CA SER A 5 22.47 6.27 17.56
C SER A 5 21.98 5.10 16.71
N ILE A 6 22.73 4.78 15.67
CA ILE A 6 22.48 3.58 14.87
C ILE A 6 22.96 2.39 15.69
N ASP A 7 22.04 1.47 16.03
CA ASP A 7 22.42 0.17 16.60
C ASP A 7 23.04 -0.71 15.49
N TRP A 8 24.36 -0.61 15.40
CA TRP A 8 25.15 -1.36 14.43
C TRP A 8 24.98 -2.87 14.59
N ARG A 9 24.85 -3.34 15.82
CA ARG A 9 24.73 -4.78 16.10
C ARG A 9 23.38 -5.30 15.63
N ALA A 10 22.30 -4.60 15.95
CA ALA A 10 20.96 -4.94 15.48
C ALA A 10 20.89 -4.93 13.94
N THR A 11 21.56 -3.96 13.30
CA THR A 11 21.62 -3.86 11.83
C THR A 11 22.30 -5.07 11.20
N VAL A 12 23.43 -5.51 11.76
CA VAL A 12 24.17 -6.68 11.28
C VAL A 12 23.39 -7.97 11.52
N ASP A 13 22.77 -8.12 12.69
CA ASP A 13 21.95 -9.29 13.03
C ASP A 13 20.76 -9.43 12.07
N GLU A 14 20.09 -8.33 11.74
CA GLU A 14 19.00 -8.28 10.77
C GLU A 14 19.47 -8.65 9.35
N ALA A 15 20.63 -8.15 8.92
CA ALA A 15 21.22 -8.51 7.63
C ALA A 15 21.55 -10.00 7.51
N ILE A 16 22.10 -10.60 8.57
CA ILE A 16 22.38 -12.04 8.61
C ILE A 16 21.08 -12.85 8.52
N ARG A 17 20.04 -12.43 9.25
CA ARG A 17 18.72 -13.07 9.23
C ARG A 17 18.15 -13.05 7.81
N ARG A 18 18.12 -11.87 7.18
CA ARG A 18 17.56 -11.66 5.83
C ARG A 18 18.28 -12.50 4.77
N ARG A 19 19.61 -12.49 4.77
CA ARG A 19 20.42 -13.30 3.85
C ARG A 19 20.08 -14.79 3.95
N LYS A 20 19.90 -15.31 5.17
CA LYS A 20 19.59 -16.72 5.41
C LYS A 20 18.19 -17.09 4.95
N GLU A 21 17.21 -16.22 5.17
CA GLU A 21 15.82 -16.42 4.70
C GLU A 21 15.74 -16.49 3.18
N GLU A 22 16.58 -15.72 2.48
CA GLU A 22 16.68 -15.72 1.02
C GLU A 22 17.57 -16.85 0.47
N GLY A 23 18.11 -17.72 1.33
CA GLY A 23 18.96 -18.85 0.92
C GLY A 23 20.31 -18.44 0.33
N LEU A 24 20.74 -17.19 0.52
CA LEU A 24 21.96 -16.67 -0.08
C LEU A 24 23.20 -17.09 0.72
N SER A 25 24.21 -17.62 0.02
CA SER A 25 25.54 -17.80 0.61
C SER A 25 26.25 -16.45 0.76
N GLN A 26 27.24 -16.32 1.65
CA GLN A 26 28.06 -15.09 1.74
C GLN A 26 28.76 -14.76 0.40
N ARG A 27 29.13 -15.77 -0.38
CA ARG A 27 29.71 -15.59 -1.72
C ARG A 27 28.67 -15.05 -2.72
N SER A 28 27.44 -15.55 -2.65
CA SER A 28 26.33 -15.07 -3.48
C SER A 28 25.98 -13.62 -3.13
N LEU A 29 25.89 -13.29 -1.84
CA LEU A 29 25.67 -11.92 -1.38
C LEU A 29 26.81 -10.99 -1.82
N ALA A 30 28.08 -11.42 -1.71
CA ALA A 30 29.21 -10.63 -2.16
C ALA A 30 29.12 -10.29 -3.66
N ALA A 31 28.72 -11.27 -4.49
CA ALA A 31 28.51 -11.06 -5.91
C ALA A 31 27.34 -10.09 -6.18
N LEU A 32 26.20 -10.26 -5.49
CA LEU A 32 25.02 -9.39 -5.62
C LEU A 32 25.33 -7.94 -5.23
N ALA A 33 26.04 -7.74 -4.12
CA ALA A 33 26.42 -6.42 -3.62
C ALA A 33 27.60 -5.79 -4.38
N GLY A 34 28.22 -6.50 -5.32
CA GLY A 34 29.42 -6.01 -6.03
C GLY A 34 30.62 -5.74 -5.10
N VAL A 35 30.76 -6.53 -4.04
CA VAL A 35 31.84 -6.44 -3.03
C VAL A 35 32.64 -7.74 -2.94
N SER A 36 33.78 -7.72 -2.24
CA SER A 36 34.57 -8.93 -2.03
C SER A 36 33.99 -9.80 -0.91
N LEU A 37 34.15 -11.13 -0.99
CA LEU A 37 33.75 -12.06 0.07
C LEU A 37 34.33 -11.71 1.46
N PRO A 38 35.61 -11.31 1.59
CA PRO A 38 36.13 -10.83 2.87
C PRO A 38 35.37 -9.61 3.43
N THR A 39 34.84 -8.73 2.57
CA THR A 39 34.05 -7.57 2.98
C THR A 39 32.72 -8.00 3.61
N VAL A 40 32.02 -8.98 3.01
CA VAL A 40 30.79 -9.54 3.57
C VAL A 40 31.06 -10.23 4.91
N ASN A 41 32.15 -11.01 5.01
CA ASN A 41 32.51 -11.68 6.25
C ASN A 41 32.83 -10.66 7.36
N ALA A 42 33.63 -9.63 7.06
CA ALA A 42 33.92 -8.55 8.01
C ALA A 42 32.65 -7.81 8.47
N PHE A 43 31.70 -7.56 7.56
CA PHE A 43 30.40 -6.97 7.88
C PHE A 43 29.59 -7.87 8.82
N GLU A 44 29.43 -9.15 8.51
CA GLU A 44 28.70 -10.11 9.35
C GLU A 44 29.39 -10.38 10.71
N GLN A 45 30.69 -10.10 10.82
CA GLN A 45 31.41 -10.10 12.10
C GLN A 45 31.20 -8.82 12.92
N GLY A 46 30.43 -7.86 12.42
CA GLY A 46 30.17 -6.59 13.10
C GLY A 46 31.33 -5.59 13.04
N GLN A 47 32.26 -5.74 12.10
CA GLN A 47 33.38 -4.79 11.97
C GLN A 47 32.90 -3.41 11.49
N ILE A 48 33.30 -2.35 12.19
CA ILE A 48 32.88 -0.96 11.91
C ILE A 48 33.86 -0.19 11.00
N ASN A 49 35.05 -0.72 10.76
CA ASN A 49 36.10 -0.09 9.96
C ASN A 49 35.92 -0.31 8.44
N LEU A 50 34.73 -0.72 8.02
CA LEU A 50 34.38 -0.91 6.62
C LEU A 50 34.11 0.45 5.95
N ARG A 51 34.43 0.54 4.65
CA ARG A 51 34.02 1.71 3.87
C ARG A 51 32.50 1.77 3.84
N PHE A 52 31.93 2.92 4.18
CA PHE A 52 30.49 3.12 4.27
C PHE A 52 29.75 2.69 2.99
N GLU A 53 30.27 3.04 1.80
CA GLU A 53 29.73 2.61 0.50
C GLU A 53 29.57 1.08 0.37
N ARG A 54 30.47 0.30 0.98
CA ARG A 54 30.42 -1.17 0.93
C ARG A 54 29.38 -1.73 1.89
N VAL A 55 29.20 -1.08 3.04
CA VAL A 55 28.12 -1.39 3.99
C VAL A 55 26.78 -1.14 3.32
N ILE A 56 26.62 0.03 2.68
CA ILE A 56 25.43 0.37 1.91
C ILE A 56 25.14 -0.65 0.82
N ALA A 57 26.13 -1.02 -0.01
CA ALA A 57 25.94 -2.00 -1.07
C ALA A 57 25.47 -3.38 -0.55
N ILE A 58 25.98 -3.81 0.61
CA ILE A 58 25.54 -5.06 1.25
C ILE A 58 24.09 -4.97 1.73
N LEU A 59 23.74 -3.86 2.39
CA LEU A 59 22.38 -3.64 2.89
C LEU A 59 21.38 -3.46 1.74
N GLU A 60 21.75 -2.78 0.66
CA GLU A 60 20.95 -2.66 -0.57
C GLU A 60 20.66 -4.04 -1.20
N ALA A 61 21.67 -4.90 -1.29
CA ALA A 61 21.50 -6.24 -1.85
C ALA A 61 20.60 -7.17 -1.01
N LEU A 62 20.26 -6.76 0.21
CA LEU A 62 19.35 -7.47 1.12
C LEU A 62 18.02 -6.70 1.33
N ASP A 63 17.77 -5.65 0.55
CA ASP A 63 16.63 -4.74 0.70
C ASP A 63 16.52 -4.09 2.11
N LEU A 64 17.65 -3.95 2.80
CA LEU A 64 17.76 -3.33 4.14
C LEU A 64 18.23 -1.89 4.09
N PHE A 65 18.67 -1.42 2.92
CA PHE A 65 18.96 -0.02 2.68
C PHE A 65 18.35 0.40 1.35
N LEU A 66 17.48 1.39 1.41
CA LEU A 66 17.02 2.10 0.24
C LEU A 66 17.98 3.27 0.04
N ARG A 67 18.55 3.42 -1.17
CA ARG A 67 19.19 4.69 -1.52
C ARG A 67 18.20 5.80 -1.22
N PRO A 68 18.68 7.00 -0.82
CA PRO A 68 17.86 8.18 -1.02
C PRO A 68 17.51 8.14 -2.51
N ALA A 69 16.27 7.79 -2.80
CA ALA A 69 15.79 7.94 -4.14
C ALA A 69 15.87 9.43 -4.46
N ASP A 70 15.76 9.79 -5.73
CA ASP A 70 15.56 11.21 -6.04
C ASP A 70 14.47 11.75 -5.10
N LYS A 71 14.66 12.94 -4.53
CA LYS A 71 13.70 13.49 -3.56
C LYS A 71 12.27 13.43 -4.10
N ASP A 72 12.16 13.48 -5.42
CA ASP A 72 10.92 13.47 -6.18
C ASP A 72 10.59 12.06 -6.74
N SER A 73 11.06 10.98 -6.10
CA SER A 73 10.68 9.60 -6.45
C SER A 73 9.47 9.12 -5.67
N LEU A 74 8.77 8.12 -6.23
CA LEU A 74 7.68 7.43 -5.55
C LEU A 74 8.14 6.80 -4.22
N GLU A 75 9.32 6.18 -4.18
CA GLU A 75 9.88 5.55 -2.98
C GLU A 75 10.12 6.55 -1.84
N SER A 76 10.67 7.74 -2.15
CA SER A 76 10.81 8.84 -1.18
C SER A 76 9.44 9.29 -0.67
N PHE A 77 8.46 9.47 -1.57
CA PHE A 77 7.11 9.85 -1.23
C PHE A 77 6.38 8.82 -0.34
N LEU A 78 6.57 7.52 -0.58
CA LEU A 78 6.05 6.45 0.27
C LEU A 78 6.63 6.51 1.68
N HIS A 79 7.95 6.70 1.77
CA HIS A 79 8.66 6.82 3.05
C HIS A 79 8.15 8.01 3.86
N ASP A 80 8.04 9.18 3.22
CA ASP A 80 7.55 10.40 3.88
C ASP A 80 6.07 10.27 4.28
N SER A 81 5.25 9.61 3.47
CA SER A 81 3.83 9.38 3.80
C SER A 81 3.67 8.45 5.00
N ARG A 82 4.47 7.37 5.09
CA ARG A 82 4.47 6.48 6.26
C ARG A 82 4.90 7.20 7.53
N ARG A 83 6.01 7.95 7.47
CA ARG A 83 6.48 8.75 8.61
C ARG A 83 5.42 9.75 9.06
N ARG A 84 4.79 10.44 8.12
CA ARG A 84 3.72 11.38 8.42
C ARG A 84 2.53 10.71 9.10
N TRP A 85 2.13 9.53 8.65
CA TRP A 85 1.10 8.75 9.33
C TRP A 85 1.51 8.36 10.76
N GLU A 86 2.74 7.88 10.96
CA GLU A 86 3.30 7.56 12.28
C GLU A 86 3.24 8.76 13.24
N ASP A 87 3.59 9.96 12.76
CA ASP A 87 3.50 11.20 13.54
C ASP A 87 2.05 11.53 13.92
N LEU A 88 1.09 11.35 13.01
CA LEU A 88 -0.33 11.61 13.25
C LEU A 88 -0.93 10.64 14.27
N ILE A 89 -0.49 9.37 14.28
CA ILE A 89 -1.04 8.36 15.17
C ILE A 89 -0.30 8.23 16.52
N ALA A 90 0.92 8.76 16.62
CA ALA A 90 1.73 8.77 17.84
C ALA A 90 0.98 9.25 19.12
N PRO A 91 0.14 10.31 19.08
CA PRO A 91 -0.58 10.76 20.28
C PRO A 91 -1.80 9.90 20.64
N LEU A 92 -2.21 8.96 19.78
CA LEU A 92 -3.39 8.13 20.01
C LEU A 92 -3.10 6.96 20.97
N PRO A 93 -4.09 6.50 21.77
CA PRO A 93 -3.97 5.28 22.56
C PRO A 93 -3.54 4.07 21.70
N PRO A 94 -2.71 3.13 22.20
CA PRO A 94 -2.17 2.02 21.40
C PRO A 94 -3.20 1.14 20.67
N ASP A 95 -4.37 0.97 21.27
CA ASP A 95 -5.51 0.20 20.78
C ASP A 95 -6.51 1.02 19.95
N HIS A 96 -6.26 2.32 19.75
CA HIS A 96 -7.16 3.19 19.02
C HIS A 96 -7.30 2.73 17.55
N PRO A 97 -8.52 2.53 17.01
CA PRO A 97 -8.72 1.93 15.68
C PRO A 97 -8.04 2.69 14.53
N SER A 98 -7.92 4.02 14.65
CA SER A 98 -7.19 4.83 13.65
C SER A 98 -5.68 4.58 13.59
N ARG A 99 -5.10 3.85 14.56
CA ARG A 99 -3.73 3.30 14.48
C ARG A 99 -3.66 2.04 13.63
N GLN A 100 -4.79 1.45 13.26
CA GLN A 100 -4.91 0.22 12.49
C GLN A 100 -4.03 -0.92 13.06
N PRO A 101 -4.13 -1.21 14.38
CA PRO A 101 -3.14 -2.03 15.10
C PRO A 101 -3.08 -3.49 14.64
N LEU A 102 -4.11 -3.98 13.95
CA LEU A 102 -4.23 -5.36 13.47
C LEU A 102 -3.77 -5.54 12.03
N GLY A 103 -3.38 -4.45 11.36
CA GLY A 103 -2.96 -4.47 9.97
C GLY A 103 -3.75 -3.52 9.09
N HIS A 104 -3.18 -3.26 7.92
CA HIS A 104 -3.71 -2.33 6.94
C HIS A 104 -3.16 -2.61 5.54
N SER A 105 -3.86 -2.04 4.56
CA SER A 105 -3.36 -1.91 3.20
C SER A 105 -2.82 -0.51 2.96
N GLU A 106 -1.68 -0.44 2.27
CA GLU A 106 -1.12 0.75 1.66
C GLU A 106 -1.20 0.57 0.15
N GLN A 107 -1.74 1.54 -0.57
CA GLN A 107 -1.84 1.53 -2.02
C GLN A 107 -1.31 2.85 -2.54
N SER A 108 -0.46 2.81 -3.55
CA SER A 108 0.13 4.02 -4.13
C SER A 108 0.39 3.89 -5.60
N TYR A 109 0.31 5.02 -6.30
CA TYR A 109 0.61 5.08 -7.71
C TYR A 109 1.40 6.34 -8.08
N ALA A 110 2.10 6.26 -9.20
CA ALA A 110 2.75 7.37 -9.87
C ALA A 110 2.32 7.41 -11.34
N ILE A 111 1.80 8.56 -11.80
CA ILE A 111 1.46 8.76 -13.21
C ILE A 111 2.72 9.26 -13.93
N LEU A 112 3.26 8.46 -14.83
CA LEU A 112 4.57 8.68 -15.41
C LEU A 112 4.52 9.63 -16.62
N GLY A 113 5.52 10.51 -16.72
CA GLY A 113 5.72 11.35 -17.89
C GLY A 113 4.77 12.55 -18.03
N LEU A 114 3.83 12.75 -17.09
CA LEU A 114 3.04 13.97 -17.04
C LEU A 114 3.89 15.16 -16.58
N LYS A 115 3.70 16.29 -17.25
CA LYS A 115 4.29 17.59 -16.91
C LYS A 115 3.17 18.58 -16.64
N ASP A 116 3.50 19.69 -15.98
CA ASP A 116 2.57 20.81 -15.75
C ASP A 116 1.35 20.44 -14.89
N VAL A 117 1.53 19.59 -13.88
CA VAL A 117 0.47 19.22 -12.94
C VAL A 117 0.01 20.45 -12.14
N PRO A 118 -1.32 20.65 -12.00
CA PRO A 118 -1.89 21.76 -11.26
C PRO A 118 -1.36 21.91 -9.81
N PRO A 119 -1.42 23.12 -9.23
CA PRO A 119 -1.10 23.30 -7.81
C PRO A 119 -2.08 22.55 -6.90
N PRO A 120 -1.72 22.27 -5.63
CA PRO A 120 -2.52 21.43 -4.73
C PRO A 120 -3.97 21.90 -4.50
N SER A 121 -4.23 23.21 -4.61
CA SER A 121 -5.59 23.75 -4.51
C SER A 121 -6.48 23.26 -5.64
N GLN A 122 -5.96 23.20 -6.87
CA GLN A 122 -6.68 22.68 -8.04
C GLN A 122 -6.73 21.15 -8.03
N LEU A 123 -5.72 20.47 -7.48
CA LEU A 123 -5.77 19.01 -7.29
C LEU A 123 -6.96 18.59 -6.42
N ARG A 124 -7.30 19.37 -5.38
CA ARG A 124 -8.47 19.11 -4.55
C ARG A 124 -9.78 19.19 -5.34
N GLU A 125 -9.91 20.20 -6.19
CA GLU A 125 -11.08 20.37 -7.06
C GLU A 125 -11.18 19.18 -8.02
N LEU A 126 -10.08 18.81 -8.68
CA LEU A 126 -10.03 17.65 -9.57
C LEU A 126 -10.42 16.35 -8.86
N LEU A 127 -9.90 16.08 -7.66
CA LEU A 127 -10.23 14.89 -6.88
C LEU A 127 -11.72 14.82 -6.51
N THR A 128 -12.39 15.97 -6.34
CA THR A 128 -13.83 16.03 -6.03
C THR A 128 -14.68 15.62 -7.24
N GLU A 129 -14.18 15.90 -8.46
CA GLU A 129 -14.84 15.58 -9.72
C GLU A 129 -14.63 14.12 -10.18
N ILE A 130 -13.74 13.37 -9.53
CA ILE A 130 -13.48 11.98 -9.87
C ILE A 130 -14.74 11.12 -9.62
N PRO A 131 -15.17 10.30 -10.59
CA PRO A 131 -16.31 9.42 -10.41
C PRO A 131 -16.12 8.46 -9.23
N LYS A 132 -17.16 8.31 -8.42
CA LYS A 132 -17.17 7.38 -7.29
C LYS A 132 -17.20 5.94 -7.80
N SER A 133 -16.47 5.08 -7.12
CA SER A 133 -16.51 3.62 -7.32
C SER A 133 -17.45 2.90 -6.34
N SER A 134 -17.66 3.48 -5.16
CA SER A 134 -18.55 2.98 -4.11
C SER A 134 -18.91 4.09 -3.11
N GLY A 135 -19.66 3.74 -2.05
CA GLY A 135 -19.96 4.65 -0.94
C GLY A 135 -18.72 5.08 -0.12
N TRP A 136 -17.61 4.34 -0.20
CA TRP A 136 -16.35 4.66 0.49
C TRP A 136 -15.16 4.52 -0.48
N THR A 137 -15.20 5.35 -1.52
CA THR A 137 -14.23 5.37 -2.62
C THR A 137 -12.82 5.79 -2.15
N PRO A 138 -11.75 5.32 -2.81
CA PRO A 138 -10.39 5.80 -2.57
C PRO A 138 -10.28 7.33 -2.70
N PHE A 139 -9.40 7.95 -1.91
CA PHE A 139 -9.13 9.40 -1.94
C PHE A 139 -10.38 10.28 -1.77
N TRP A 140 -11.36 9.80 -1.00
CA TRP A 140 -12.58 10.54 -0.76
C TRP A 140 -12.28 11.93 -0.18
N VAL A 141 -12.80 12.96 -0.86
CA VAL A 141 -12.70 14.36 -0.46
C VAL A 141 -14.00 14.75 0.25
N SER A 142 -13.91 15.04 1.55
CA SER A 142 -15.06 15.52 2.31
C SER A 142 -15.35 17.00 2.02
N THR A 143 -16.63 17.36 1.91
CA THR A 143 -17.11 18.74 1.87
C THR A 143 -17.16 19.39 3.27
N ARG A 144 -17.09 18.59 4.34
CA ARG A 144 -17.08 19.11 5.71
C ARG A 144 -15.74 19.78 6.03
N THR A 145 -15.78 20.96 6.63
CA THR A 145 -14.58 21.78 6.86
C THR A 145 -13.57 21.19 7.84
N ASP A 146 -14.01 20.31 8.74
CA ASP A 146 -13.20 19.61 9.73
C ASP A 146 -12.50 18.35 9.17
N LEU A 147 -13.07 17.77 8.12
CA LEU A 147 -12.56 16.59 7.40
C LEU A 147 -11.93 16.93 6.04
N ARG A 148 -11.94 18.21 5.63
CA ARG A 148 -11.40 18.61 4.33
C ARG A 148 -9.89 18.34 4.28
N PRO A 149 -9.36 17.94 3.11
CA PRO A 149 -7.92 17.83 2.93
C PRO A 149 -7.21 19.18 3.16
N VAL A 150 -5.98 19.11 3.65
CA VAL A 150 -5.10 20.26 3.91
C VAL A 150 -3.84 20.16 3.06
N ILE A 151 -3.09 21.26 2.91
CA ILE A 151 -1.78 21.21 2.25
C ILE A 151 -0.74 21.11 3.35
N GLU A 152 0.02 20.02 3.35
CA GLU A 152 1.10 19.75 4.30
C GLU A 152 2.31 19.20 3.55
N ASP A 153 3.49 19.77 3.77
CA ASP A 153 4.76 19.35 3.16
C ASP A 153 4.68 19.18 1.63
N GLY A 154 3.99 20.11 0.96
CA GLY A 154 3.83 20.11 -0.50
C GLY A 154 2.84 19.08 -1.05
N ALA A 155 2.21 18.26 -0.19
CA ALA A 155 1.17 17.32 -0.56
C ALA A 155 -0.21 17.83 -0.13
N LEU A 156 -1.24 17.49 -0.91
CA LEU A 156 -2.61 17.51 -0.45
C LEU A 156 -2.84 16.27 0.43
N GLU A 157 -3.10 16.47 1.71
CA GLU A 157 -3.22 15.43 2.72
C GLU A 157 -4.63 15.39 3.30
N CYS A 158 -5.15 14.18 3.52
CA CYS A 158 -6.36 13.96 4.30
C CYS A 158 -6.13 12.86 5.33
N TRP A 159 -6.60 13.10 6.55
CA TRP A 159 -6.57 12.14 7.62
C TRP A 159 -7.96 11.95 8.21
N LEU A 160 -8.56 10.81 7.81
CA LEU A 160 -9.77 10.17 8.32
C LEU A 160 -9.77 10.11 9.85
N GLY A 161 -8.68 9.57 10.39
CA GLY A 161 -8.53 9.09 11.76
C GLY A 161 -8.43 10.13 12.89
N ARG A 162 -8.76 11.40 12.65
CA ARG A 162 -8.64 12.47 13.66
C ARG A 162 -9.45 12.17 14.94
N PRO A 163 -8.86 12.31 16.14
CA PRO A 163 -9.54 11.98 17.40
C PRO A 163 -10.66 12.99 17.74
N ASP A 164 -10.47 14.26 17.41
CA ASP A 164 -11.38 15.36 17.80
C ASP A 164 -12.48 15.62 16.77
N THR A 165 -12.64 14.76 15.76
CA THR A 165 -13.63 14.95 14.69
C THR A 165 -14.83 14.05 14.89
N ASP A 166 -16.03 14.63 14.90
CA ASP A 166 -17.27 13.87 15.01
C ASP A 166 -17.54 13.10 13.71
N ARG A 167 -17.31 11.78 13.77
CA ARG A 167 -17.42 10.85 12.64
C ARG A 167 -18.41 9.74 12.97
N HIS A 168 -19.22 9.41 11.97
CA HIS A 168 -20.17 8.29 12.02
C HIS A 168 -19.44 6.94 12.15
N PHE A 169 -18.32 6.79 11.44
CA PHE A 169 -17.48 5.60 11.49
C PHE A 169 -16.20 5.90 12.27
N ARG A 170 -15.86 5.03 13.21
CA ARG A 170 -14.68 5.15 14.09
C ARG A 170 -13.79 3.91 14.06
N ASP A 171 -14.06 2.97 13.17
CA ASP A 171 -13.27 1.77 12.96
C ASP A 171 -12.02 2.02 12.09
N ALA A 172 -11.18 0.99 11.96
CA ALA A 172 -9.93 1.04 11.22
C ALA A 172 -10.13 1.27 9.70
N ALA A 173 -11.19 0.72 9.11
CA ALA A 173 -11.45 0.75 7.67
C ALA A 173 -12.00 2.09 7.16
N HIS A 174 -12.50 2.93 8.07
CA HIS A 174 -12.93 4.30 7.78
C HIS A 174 -11.95 5.36 8.32
N SER A 175 -10.80 4.93 8.84
CA SER A 175 -9.73 5.80 9.32
C SER A 175 -8.65 5.96 8.25
N ASP A 176 -9.07 6.31 7.03
CA ASP A 176 -8.14 6.48 5.89
C ASP A 176 -7.12 7.58 6.16
N PHE A 177 -5.93 7.39 5.62
CA PHE A 177 -4.95 8.45 5.48
C PHE A 177 -4.48 8.47 4.04
N TRP A 178 -4.55 9.62 3.37
CA TRP A 178 -4.11 9.72 1.99
C TRP A 178 -3.39 11.02 1.69
N ARG A 179 -2.48 10.98 0.72
CA ARG A 179 -1.71 12.11 0.22
C ARG A 179 -1.64 12.10 -1.30
N VAL A 180 -1.68 13.27 -1.92
CA VAL A 180 -1.51 13.46 -3.38
C VAL A 180 -0.59 14.66 -3.63
N THR A 181 0.39 14.52 -4.53
CA THR A 181 1.42 15.54 -4.82
C THR A 181 1.34 16.08 -6.25
N ARG A 182 2.17 17.10 -6.54
CA ARG A 182 2.28 17.70 -7.87
C ARG A 182 3.11 16.85 -8.83
N ASP A 183 4.17 16.23 -8.35
CA ASP A 183 4.70 15.04 -9.01
C ASP A 183 3.64 13.98 -8.76
N PRO A 184 2.88 13.51 -9.77
CA PRO A 184 1.53 12.96 -9.62
C PRO A 184 1.53 11.58 -8.97
N PHE A 185 1.94 11.57 -7.71
CA PHE A 185 2.00 10.47 -6.79
C PHE A 185 0.79 10.56 -5.89
N ALA A 186 0.24 9.40 -5.58
CA ALA A 186 -0.87 9.25 -4.66
C ALA A 186 -0.58 8.11 -3.70
N TYR A 187 -0.90 8.31 -2.43
CA TYR A 187 -0.75 7.34 -1.35
C TYR A 187 -2.06 7.23 -0.59
N LEU A 188 -2.52 6.01 -0.34
CA LEU A 188 -3.68 5.70 0.49
C LEU A 188 -3.31 4.59 1.47
N GLN A 189 -3.57 4.81 2.74
CA GLN A 189 -3.53 3.79 3.79
C GLN A 189 -4.92 3.60 4.39
N ARG A 190 -5.35 2.34 4.50
CA ARG A 190 -6.67 1.96 5.00
C ARG A 190 -6.60 0.64 5.78
N GLY A 191 -7.21 0.62 6.97
CA GLY A 191 -7.36 -0.58 7.78
C GLY A 191 -8.32 -1.59 7.18
N TYR A 192 -8.27 -2.83 7.66
CA TYR A 192 -9.13 -3.90 7.13
C TYR A 192 -10.57 -3.77 7.61
N GLN A 193 -11.51 -4.01 6.69
CA GLN A 193 -12.95 -3.85 6.98
C GLN A 193 -13.47 -4.97 7.87
N GLU A 194 -12.89 -6.15 7.76
CA GLU A 194 -13.16 -7.31 8.60
C GLU A 194 -12.76 -7.14 10.07
N ASP A 195 -11.96 -6.11 10.41
CA ASP A 195 -11.52 -5.84 11.79
C ASP A 195 -12.44 -4.84 12.53
N GLY A 196 -13.44 -4.27 11.85
CA GLY A 196 -14.36 -3.27 12.42
C GLY A 196 -15.67 -3.82 13.01
N PRO A 197 -16.34 -4.81 12.37
CA PRO A 197 -17.62 -5.34 12.84
C PRO A 197 -17.53 -6.15 14.13
N ASP A 198 -18.52 -5.98 15.02
CA ASP A 198 -18.59 -6.70 16.29
C ASP A 198 -18.90 -8.21 16.14
N ASN A 199 -19.30 -8.67 14.95
CA ASN A 199 -19.68 -10.07 14.70
C ASN A 199 -18.53 -10.96 14.23
N LEU A 200 -17.31 -10.42 14.12
CA LEU A 200 -16.10 -11.16 13.81
C LEU A 200 -15.06 -10.90 14.90
N GLU A 201 -14.18 -11.87 15.14
CA GLU A 201 -13.00 -11.64 15.96
C GLU A 201 -11.96 -10.87 15.13
N PRO A 202 -11.61 -9.62 15.49
CA PRO A 202 -10.67 -8.82 14.71
C PRO A 202 -9.30 -9.49 14.60
N GLY A 203 -8.62 -9.34 13.45
CA GLY A 203 -7.28 -9.90 13.25
C GLY A 203 -7.24 -11.38 12.90
N THR A 204 -8.40 -12.05 12.75
CA THR A 204 -8.44 -13.51 12.54
C THR A 204 -8.74 -13.93 11.11
N ILE A 205 -9.37 -13.07 10.32
CA ILE A 205 -9.78 -13.39 8.95
C ILE A 205 -9.24 -12.36 7.96
N PHE A 206 -9.17 -12.77 6.70
CA PHE A 206 -8.93 -11.89 5.56
C PHE A 206 -9.99 -12.19 4.50
N ASP A 207 -10.74 -11.19 4.06
CA ASP A 207 -11.83 -11.42 3.10
C ASP A 207 -11.27 -11.70 1.69
N LEU A 208 -11.81 -12.72 1.02
CA LEU A 208 -11.42 -13.11 -0.33
C LEU A 208 -11.72 -12.02 -1.37
N THR A 209 -12.83 -11.30 -1.23
CA THR A 209 -13.36 -10.43 -2.30
C THR A 209 -13.00 -8.96 -2.12
N LEU A 210 -12.82 -8.50 -0.87
CA LEU A 210 -12.51 -7.10 -0.60
C LEU A 210 -11.21 -6.62 -1.26
N PRO A 211 -10.06 -7.31 -1.20
CA PRO A 211 -8.84 -6.86 -1.86
C PRO A 211 -8.97 -6.72 -3.38
N VAL A 212 -9.78 -7.58 -4.02
CA VAL A 212 -10.11 -7.46 -5.45
C VAL A 212 -10.86 -6.16 -5.71
N TRP A 213 -11.92 -5.88 -4.92
CA TRP A 213 -12.69 -4.65 -5.06
C TRP A 213 -11.82 -3.43 -4.80
N ARG A 214 -11.07 -3.40 -3.69
CA ARG A 214 -10.23 -2.24 -3.32
C ARG A 214 -9.15 -1.95 -4.38
N THR A 215 -8.54 -2.98 -4.95
CA THR A 215 -7.58 -2.82 -6.06
C THR A 215 -8.26 -2.25 -7.30
N ALA A 216 -9.43 -2.77 -7.69
CA ALA A 216 -10.17 -2.27 -8.85
C ALA A 216 -10.61 -0.82 -8.68
N GLU A 217 -11.14 -0.46 -7.51
CA GLU A 217 -11.49 0.92 -7.17
C GLU A 217 -10.26 1.85 -7.25
N PHE A 218 -9.12 1.39 -6.75
CA PHE A 218 -7.87 2.14 -6.76
C PHE A 218 -7.34 2.39 -8.19
N PHE A 219 -7.39 1.37 -9.05
CA PHE A 219 -7.02 1.51 -10.47
C PHE A 219 -7.99 2.43 -11.22
N LEU A 220 -9.30 2.28 -11.00
CA LEU A 220 -10.31 3.17 -11.60
C LEU A 220 -10.10 4.62 -11.16
N HIS A 221 -9.79 4.85 -9.88
CA HIS A 221 -9.43 6.19 -9.40
C HIS A 221 -8.20 6.73 -10.13
N ALA A 222 -7.12 5.95 -10.20
CA ALA A 222 -5.87 6.37 -10.85
C ALA A 222 -6.05 6.71 -12.33
N VAL A 223 -6.83 5.91 -13.08
CA VAL A 223 -7.16 6.18 -14.49
C VAL A 223 -7.93 7.49 -14.61
N ASN A 224 -9.01 7.68 -13.85
CA ASN A 224 -9.82 8.89 -13.93
C ASN A 224 -9.00 10.13 -13.55
N PHE A 225 -8.16 10.02 -12.52
CA PHE A 225 -7.28 11.11 -12.09
C PHE A 225 -6.22 11.41 -13.14
N ALA A 226 -5.60 10.40 -13.74
CA ALA A 226 -4.65 10.57 -14.83
C ALA A 226 -5.30 11.27 -16.04
N ARG A 227 -6.50 10.85 -16.45
CA ARG A 227 -7.26 11.51 -17.53
C ARG A 227 -7.58 12.97 -17.19
N ALA A 228 -7.97 13.25 -15.94
CA ALA A 228 -8.22 14.62 -15.48
C ALA A 228 -6.96 15.50 -15.51
N LEU A 229 -5.77 14.89 -15.37
CA LEU A 229 -4.47 15.55 -15.51
C LEU A 229 -3.96 15.60 -16.96
N GLY A 230 -4.73 15.13 -17.94
CA GLY A 230 -4.37 15.17 -19.37
C GLY A 230 -3.59 13.95 -19.88
N ALA A 231 -3.61 12.82 -19.16
CA ALA A 231 -2.99 11.57 -19.62
C ALA A 231 -3.63 11.04 -20.91
N ILE A 232 -2.77 10.51 -21.77
CA ILE A 232 -3.16 9.84 -23.02
C ILE A 232 -3.14 8.33 -22.82
N ASP A 233 -3.62 7.58 -23.81
CA ASP A 233 -3.78 6.13 -23.74
C ASP A 233 -2.48 5.39 -23.37
N THR A 234 -1.35 5.87 -23.89
CA THR A 234 -0.03 5.28 -23.67
C THR A 234 0.67 5.79 -22.41
N THR A 235 0.03 6.69 -21.63
CA THR A 235 0.59 7.13 -20.36
C THR A 235 0.66 5.93 -19.42
N GLU A 236 1.84 5.69 -18.85
CA GLU A 236 2.05 4.62 -17.88
C GLU A 236 1.73 5.09 -16.47
N ILE A 237 1.14 4.20 -15.67
CA ILE A 237 0.94 4.39 -14.24
C ILE A 237 1.64 3.24 -13.52
N ARG A 238 2.58 3.58 -12.65
CA ARG A 238 3.24 2.62 -11.76
C ARG A 238 2.42 2.49 -10.49
N PHE A 239 2.05 1.28 -10.13
CA PHE A 239 1.32 0.95 -8.91
C PHE A 239 2.19 0.13 -7.97
N VAL A 240 2.05 0.40 -6.68
CA VAL A 240 2.64 -0.38 -5.60
C VAL A 240 1.63 -0.51 -4.47
N ALA A 241 1.61 -1.67 -3.82
CA ALA A 241 0.80 -1.86 -2.61
C ALA A 241 1.55 -2.69 -1.58
N ARG A 242 1.20 -2.48 -0.32
CA ARG A 242 1.70 -3.26 0.82
C ARG A 242 0.55 -3.63 1.72
N TYR A 243 0.44 -4.91 2.05
CA TYR A 243 -0.49 -5.44 3.04
C TYR A 243 0.32 -5.88 4.26
N THR A 244 -0.15 -5.54 5.47
CA THR A 244 0.52 -5.86 6.74
C THR A 244 -0.46 -6.46 7.73
N GLY A 245 0.04 -7.13 8.78
CA GLY A 245 -0.84 -7.79 9.76
C GLY A 245 -1.54 -9.02 9.18
N LEU A 246 -0.95 -9.66 8.17
CA LEU A 246 -1.52 -10.84 7.51
C LEU A 246 -1.30 -12.12 8.34
N GLU A 247 -0.18 -12.22 9.06
CA GLU A 247 0.21 -13.45 9.74
C GLU A 247 -0.89 -13.94 10.68
N GLY A 248 -1.26 -15.20 10.50
CA GLY A 248 -2.26 -15.84 11.34
C GLY A 248 -3.70 -15.71 10.83
N ARG A 249 -4.00 -14.82 9.89
CA ARG A 249 -5.34 -14.66 9.29
C ARG A 249 -5.69 -15.83 8.37
N THR A 250 -6.97 -16.20 8.36
CA THR A 250 -7.53 -17.22 7.44
C THR A 250 -8.34 -16.56 6.34
N LEU A 251 -8.13 -17.01 5.09
CA LEU A 251 -8.87 -16.52 3.94
C LEU A 251 -10.31 -17.07 3.94
N ILE A 252 -11.32 -16.19 3.93
CA ILE A 252 -12.74 -16.57 3.90
C ILE A 252 -13.58 -15.66 3.00
N THR A 253 -14.81 -16.06 2.70
CA THR A 253 -15.80 -15.24 1.96
C THR A 253 -16.80 -14.60 2.93
N TRP A 254 -16.35 -13.62 3.72
CA TRP A 254 -17.20 -13.00 4.73
C TRP A 254 -18.19 -12.00 4.15
N THR A 255 -17.74 -11.08 3.28
CA THR A 255 -18.66 -10.09 2.67
C THR A 255 -19.60 -10.71 1.66
N LYS A 256 -19.30 -11.94 1.19
CA LYS A 256 -20.09 -12.69 0.21
C LYS A 256 -20.26 -14.15 0.65
N PRO A 257 -21.01 -14.46 1.73
CA PRO A 257 -21.13 -15.83 2.24
C PRO A 257 -21.77 -16.81 1.26
N LEU A 258 -22.56 -16.30 0.32
CA LEU A 258 -23.20 -17.09 -0.74
C LEU A 258 -22.30 -17.31 -1.97
N LEU A 259 -21.09 -16.72 -1.99
CA LEU A 259 -20.14 -16.98 -3.06
C LEU A 259 -19.76 -18.46 -3.05
N HIS A 260 -20.02 -19.17 -4.14
CA HIS A 260 -19.77 -20.61 -4.26
C HIS A 260 -18.30 -20.93 -4.54
N GLU A 261 -17.38 -20.23 -3.87
CA GLU A 261 -15.96 -20.54 -3.86
C GLU A 261 -15.68 -21.59 -2.79
N ARG A 262 -15.09 -22.71 -3.18
CA ARG A 262 -14.67 -23.75 -2.23
C ARG A 262 -13.31 -23.38 -1.65
N LEU A 263 -13.33 -22.57 -0.60
CA LEU A 263 -12.14 -22.30 0.20
C LEU A 263 -11.89 -23.46 1.18
N ASP A 264 -10.66 -23.95 1.21
CA ASP A 264 -10.20 -24.81 2.32
C ASP A 264 -10.03 -23.92 3.56
N HIS A 265 -10.61 -24.31 4.69
CA HIS A 265 -10.45 -23.61 5.97
C HIS A 265 -8.99 -23.53 6.45
N ARG A 266 -8.06 -24.21 5.76
CA ARG A 266 -6.64 -24.18 6.04
C ARG A 266 -5.89 -23.00 5.44
N LEU A 267 -6.44 -22.28 4.46
CA LEU A 267 -5.75 -21.20 3.73
C LEU A 267 -5.37 -20.05 4.68
N ARG A 268 -4.22 -20.17 5.33
CA ARG A 268 -3.78 -19.29 6.41
C ARG A 268 -2.51 -18.57 6.03
N ALA A 269 -2.47 -17.27 6.26
CA ALA A 269 -1.27 -16.49 6.04
C ALA A 269 -0.18 -16.84 7.06
N ARG A 270 1.01 -17.19 6.54
CA ARG A 270 2.21 -17.51 7.34
C ARG A 270 3.22 -16.36 7.40
N SER A 271 3.06 -15.37 6.52
CA SER A 271 3.89 -14.18 6.47
C SER A 271 3.12 -12.97 6.96
N TYR A 272 3.80 -12.08 7.66
CA TYR A 272 3.20 -10.84 8.16
C TYR A 272 2.79 -9.85 7.05
N LYS A 273 3.46 -9.88 5.90
CA LYS A 273 3.32 -8.87 4.84
C LYS A 273 3.24 -9.44 3.43
N ALA A 274 2.65 -8.68 2.52
CA ALA A 274 2.77 -8.85 1.07
C ALA A 274 3.04 -7.50 0.40
N ASP A 275 4.01 -7.46 -0.51
CA ASP A 275 4.33 -6.30 -1.35
C ASP A 275 3.94 -6.64 -2.80
N LEU A 276 3.23 -5.72 -3.46
CA LEU A 276 2.67 -5.88 -4.81
C LEU A 276 3.14 -4.70 -5.66
N ALA A 277 3.41 -4.93 -6.94
CA ALA A 277 3.78 -3.87 -7.88
C ALA A 277 3.40 -4.24 -9.32
N THR A 278 2.98 -3.24 -10.09
CA THR A 278 2.80 -3.37 -11.54
C THR A 278 2.97 -2.01 -12.22
N VAL A 279 3.17 -2.02 -13.54
CA VAL A 279 3.10 -0.83 -14.39
C VAL A 279 2.12 -1.14 -15.51
N ALA A 280 1.13 -0.28 -15.70
CA ALA A 280 0.13 -0.46 -16.74
C ALA A 280 -0.13 0.86 -17.48
N GLN A 281 -0.47 0.77 -18.76
CA GLN A 281 -0.90 1.93 -19.54
C GLN A 281 -2.35 2.27 -19.21
N VAL A 282 -2.71 3.55 -19.33
CA VAL A 282 -4.08 4.01 -19.12
C VAL A 282 -5.07 3.22 -19.98
N SER A 283 -4.78 2.96 -21.25
CA SER A 283 -5.68 2.19 -22.11
C SER A 283 -5.80 0.72 -21.72
N ASP A 284 -4.78 0.15 -21.09
CA ASP A 284 -4.81 -1.24 -20.64
C ASP A 284 -5.72 -1.40 -19.42
N LEU A 285 -5.59 -0.49 -18.45
CA LEU A 285 -6.49 -0.41 -17.29
C LEU A 285 -7.95 -0.15 -17.68
N GLU A 286 -8.20 0.56 -18.78
CA GLU A 286 -9.55 0.81 -19.28
C GLU A 286 -10.17 -0.40 -20.00
N ARG A 287 -9.35 -1.23 -20.66
CA ARG A 287 -9.82 -2.31 -21.55
C ARG A 287 -9.73 -3.71 -20.92
N ASN A 288 -8.74 -3.93 -20.07
CA ASN A 288 -8.34 -5.23 -19.53
C ASN A 288 -8.23 -5.18 -18.00
N LEU A 289 -9.08 -4.39 -17.34
CA LEU A 289 -9.03 -4.17 -15.89
C LEU A 289 -9.03 -5.48 -15.10
N GLU A 290 -9.81 -6.47 -15.56
CA GLU A 290 -9.94 -7.79 -14.94
C GLU A 290 -8.59 -8.51 -14.86
N ASP A 291 -7.84 -8.54 -15.96
CA ASP A 291 -6.52 -9.19 -16.02
C ASP A 291 -5.50 -8.44 -15.18
N VAL A 292 -5.48 -7.10 -15.28
CA VAL A 292 -4.54 -6.27 -14.53
C VAL A 292 -4.77 -6.37 -13.02
N VAL A 293 -6.04 -6.42 -12.57
CA VAL A 293 -6.37 -6.63 -11.16
C VAL A 293 -5.97 -8.04 -10.71
N HIS A 294 -6.29 -9.06 -11.50
CA HIS A 294 -5.97 -10.45 -11.20
C HIS A 294 -4.46 -10.64 -10.97
N ASP A 295 -3.64 -10.19 -11.92
CA ASP A 295 -2.20 -10.34 -11.86
C ASP A 295 -1.60 -9.53 -10.70
N PHE A 296 -2.16 -8.34 -10.42
CA PHE A 296 -1.69 -7.51 -9.32
C PHE A 296 -1.92 -8.15 -7.96
N VAL A 297 -3.07 -8.80 -7.73
CA VAL A 297 -3.44 -9.36 -6.43
C VAL A 297 -2.92 -10.79 -6.20
N GLU A 298 -2.45 -11.49 -7.24
CA GLU A 298 -1.94 -12.86 -7.11
C GLU A 298 -0.89 -13.01 -5.98
N PRO A 299 0.15 -12.15 -5.86
CA PRO A 299 1.17 -12.27 -4.81
C PRO A 299 0.63 -12.11 -3.37
N LEU A 300 -0.50 -11.41 -3.21
CA LEU A 300 -1.19 -11.29 -1.92
C LEU A 300 -1.84 -12.61 -1.54
N TYR A 301 -2.58 -13.22 -2.46
CA TYR A 301 -3.30 -14.46 -2.23
C TYR A 301 -2.37 -15.66 -2.04
N GLU A 302 -1.20 -15.66 -2.70
CA GLU A 302 -0.17 -16.68 -2.49
C GLU A 302 0.29 -16.77 -1.01
N ARG A 303 0.10 -15.70 -0.22
CA ARG A 303 0.41 -15.74 1.23
C ARG A 303 -0.47 -16.69 2.01
N PHE A 304 -1.66 -17.01 1.52
CA PHE A 304 -2.63 -17.90 2.15
C PHE A 304 -2.44 -19.33 1.62
N ASP A 305 -1.33 -19.95 2.03
CA ASP A 305 -0.92 -21.30 1.64
C ASP A 305 -0.91 -21.55 0.11
N GLY A 306 -0.45 -20.56 -0.66
CA GLY A 306 -0.32 -20.67 -2.11
C GLY A 306 -1.64 -20.59 -2.87
N TYR A 307 -2.71 -20.08 -2.24
CA TYR A 307 -3.98 -19.84 -2.93
C TYR A 307 -3.80 -18.88 -4.11
N ARG A 308 -4.48 -19.19 -5.21
CA ARG A 308 -4.53 -18.35 -6.41
C ARG A 308 -5.98 -18.12 -6.79
N PRO A 309 -6.46 -16.87 -6.82
CA PRO A 309 -7.81 -16.58 -7.28
C PRO A 309 -7.92 -16.94 -8.77
N SER A 310 -9.10 -17.35 -9.21
CA SER A 310 -9.35 -17.52 -10.65
C SER A 310 -9.64 -16.16 -11.29
N ILE A 311 -9.36 -16.04 -12.59
CA ILE A 311 -9.76 -14.86 -13.36
C ILE A 311 -11.28 -14.68 -13.38
N GLU A 312 -12.05 -15.78 -13.36
CA GLU A 312 -13.51 -15.73 -13.29
C GLU A 312 -14.01 -15.13 -11.97
N LEU A 313 -13.36 -15.45 -10.84
CA LEU A 313 -13.67 -14.84 -9.55
C LEU A 313 -13.50 -13.31 -9.64
N VAL A 314 -12.36 -12.87 -10.15
CA VAL A 314 -12.05 -11.44 -10.31
C VAL A 314 -13.05 -10.76 -11.24
N ALA A 315 -13.30 -11.31 -12.43
CA ALA A 315 -14.25 -10.77 -13.39
C ALA A 315 -15.67 -10.64 -12.81
N ASN A 316 -16.12 -11.65 -12.05
CA ASN A 316 -17.42 -11.62 -11.37
C ASN A 316 -17.48 -10.50 -10.32
N GLN A 317 -16.43 -10.35 -9.51
CA GLN A 317 -16.34 -9.29 -8.51
C GLN A 317 -16.35 -7.89 -9.15
N LEU A 318 -15.62 -7.67 -10.24
CA LEU A 318 -15.62 -6.39 -10.96
C LEU A 318 -16.97 -6.09 -11.61
N SER A 319 -17.66 -7.10 -12.13
CA SER A 319 -19.03 -6.98 -12.64
C SER A 319 -20.03 -6.58 -11.55
N GLU A 320 -19.87 -7.09 -10.33
CA GLU A 320 -20.66 -6.67 -9.17
C GLU A 320 -20.32 -5.26 -8.69
N LEU A 321 -19.04 -4.89 -8.67
CA LEU A 321 -18.58 -3.54 -8.33
C LEU A 321 -19.24 -2.49 -9.24
N ARG A 322 -19.24 -2.73 -10.56
CA ARG A 322 -19.85 -1.83 -11.56
C ARG A 322 -21.37 -1.66 -11.40
N ARG A 323 -22.03 -2.58 -10.68
CA ARG A 323 -23.47 -2.53 -10.35
C ARG A 323 -23.77 -1.88 -9.00
N GLN A 324 -22.75 -1.46 -8.25
CA GLN A 324 -22.96 -0.77 -6.98
C GLN A 324 -23.70 0.55 -7.16
N SER A 325 -24.53 0.89 -6.18
CA SER A 325 -25.20 2.18 -6.15
C SER A 325 -24.18 3.31 -6.05
N GLY A 326 -24.29 4.28 -6.97
CA GLY A 326 -23.36 5.41 -7.04
C GLY A 326 -22.07 5.15 -7.82
N PHE A 327 -21.87 3.94 -8.38
CA PHE A 327 -20.77 3.69 -9.31
C PHE A 327 -20.86 4.65 -10.51
N GLY A 328 -19.76 5.33 -10.83
CA GLY A 328 -19.68 6.30 -11.92
C GLY A 328 -20.32 7.66 -11.61
N ALA A 329 -20.97 7.84 -10.46
CA ALA A 329 -21.53 9.14 -10.08
C ALA A 329 -20.40 10.11 -9.69
N ARG A 330 -20.44 11.34 -10.19
CA ARG A 330 -19.50 12.39 -9.77
C ARG A 330 -19.91 12.97 -8.41
N GLY A 331 -18.94 13.35 -7.60
CA GLY A 331 -19.18 14.06 -6.35
C GLY A 331 -19.91 15.38 -6.61
N GLY A 332 -20.90 15.68 -5.75
CA GLY A 332 -21.52 17.00 -5.63
C GLY A 332 -21.30 17.52 -4.22
#